data_AF-A0A5Q4EGU7-F1
#
_entry.id   AF-A0A5Q4EGU7-F1
#
_cell.length_a   1.000
_cell.length_b   1.000
_cell.length_c   1.000
_cell.angle_alpha   90.00
_cell.angle_beta   90.00
_cell.angle_gamma   90.00
#
_symmetry.space_group_name_H-M   'P 1'
#
loop_
_entity.id
_entity.type
_entity.pdbx_description
1 polymer ?
#
loop_
_entity_poly.entity_id
_entity_poly.type
_entity_poly.pdbx_seq_one_letter_code
_entity_poly.pdbx_strand_id
1 'polypeptide(L)'
;EDFHLESALPHIHTDANMRKKYGVVEKISYPGWFDITLPASETARALSWYEFDFTSEGEALMNQHQIPLRFPAVIFDESPKRMYYFAGDFGHNPVSRRFVRLKGSRFFELFLADLNDPTDKSGFFLAYYLPLVRSILGNYQADVVAF
;
A
#
# COMPACT_ATOMS: atom_id res chain seq x y z
N GLU A 1 -2.17 -5.74 27.35
CA GLU A 1 -3.45 -5.68 26.64
C GLU A 1 -3.43 -4.41 25.82
N ASP A 2 -3.71 -4.53 24.52
CA ASP A 2 -3.71 -3.42 23.57
C ASP A 2 -5.01 -2.63 23.73
N PHE A 3 -5.01 -1.62 24.59
CA PHE A 3 -6.22 -0.88 24.97
C PHE A 3 -6.77 0.06 23.88
N HIS A 4 -6.00 0.29 22.82
CA HIS A 4 -6.30 1.35 21.84
C HIS A 4 -6.43 0.86 20.38
N LEU A 5 -6.19 -0.44 20.12
CA LEU A 5 -6.23 -1.05 18.80
C LEU A 5 -6.98 -2.39 18.85
N GLU A 6 -7.86 -2.62 17.88
CA GLU A 6 -8.55 -3.90 17.67
C GLU A 6 -7.69 -4.90 16.88
N SER A 7 -6.74 -4.39 16.08
CA SER A 7 -5.79 -5.17 15.29
C SER A 7 -4.37 -4.62 15.49
N ALA A 8 -3.40 -5.52 15.62
CA ALA A 8 -2.00 -5.15 15.84
C ALA A 8 -1.34 -4.54 14.59
N LEU A 9 -1.88 -4.80 13.39
CA LEU A 9 -1.29 -4.37 12.13
C LEU A 9 -2.14 -3.31 11.45
N PRO A 10 -1.54 -2.26 10.86
CA PRO A 10 -2.26 -1.38 9.98
C PRO A 10 -2.67 -2.10 8.70
N HIS A 11 -3.65 -1.52 8.03
CA HIS A 11 -4.05 -1.90 6.70
C HIS A 11 -3.76 -0.78 5.72
N ILE A 12 -3.32 -1.14 4.52
CA ILE A 12 -3.33 -0.23 3.39
C ILE A 12 -4.72 -0.30 2.76
N HIS A 13 -5.44 0.81 2.80
CA HIS A 13 -6.74 1.00 2.18
C HIS A 13 -6.62 1.85 0.91
N THR A 14 -7.31 1.45 -0.17
CA THR A 14 -7.26 2.14 -1.48
C THR A 14 -8.65 2.39 -2.03
N ASP A 15 -8.93 3.66 -2.33
CA ASP A 15 -10.22 4.09 -2.85
C ASP A 15 -10.55 3.47 -4.22
N ALA A 16 -11.84 3.28 -4.49
CA ALA A 16 -12.36 2.60 -5.69
C ALA A 16 -11.76 3.10 -7.02
N ASN A 17 -11.61 4.42 -7.18
CA ASN A 17 -11.04 5.01 -8.39
C ASN A 17 -9.56 4.61 -8.59
N MET A 18 -8.78 4.58 -7.52
CA MET A 18 -7.36 4.19 -7.56
C MET A 18 -7.22 2.69 -7.78
N ARG A 19 -8.07 1.85 -7.16
CA ARG A 19 -8.11 0.40 -7.43
C ARG A 19 -8.35 0.10 -8.90
N LYS A 20 -9.36 0.74 -9.50
CA LYS A 20 -9.67 0.57 -10.91
C LYS A 20 -8.52 1.00 -11.81
N LYS A 21 -7.81 2.09 -11.46
CA LYS A 21 -6.67 2.62 -12.24
C LYS A 21 -5.41 1.76 -12.12
N TYR A 22 -5.11 1.25 -10.93
CA TYR A 22 -3.84 0.57 -10.64
C TYR A 22 -3.95 -0.96 -10.49
N GLY A 23 -5.16 -1.51 -10.49
CA GLY A 23 -5.40 -2.95 -10.36
C GLY A 23 -5.03 -3.53 -9.00
N VAL A 24 -5.11 -2.72 -7.95
CA VAL A 24 -4.79 -3.11 -6.55
C VAL A 24 -6.05 -3.47 -5.77
N VAL A 25 -5.87 -4.24 -4.70
CA VAL A 25 -6.95 -4.59 -3.75
C VAL A 25 -7.40 -3.41 -2.90
N GLU A 26 -8.55 -3.56 -2.24
CA GLU A 26 -9.16 -2.53 -1.39
C GLU A 26 -8.48 -2.35 -0.05
N LYS A 27 -8.32 -3.44 0.68
CA LYS A 27 -7.71 -3.46 2.01
C LYS A 27 -6.70 -4.59 2.01
N ILE A 28 -5.51 -4.34 2.53
CA ILE A 28 -4.49 -5.37 2.76
C ILE A 28 -3.71 -5.06 4.03
N SER A 29 -3.49 -6.05 4.89
CA SER A 29 -2.64 -5.90 6.07
C SER A 29 -1.21 -5.59 5.67
N TYR A 30 -0.54 -4.72 6.44
CA TYR A 30 0.82 -4.29 6.17
C TYR A 30 1.72 -4.46 7.40
N PRO A 31 2.53 -5.54 7.47
CA PRO A 31 3.41 -5.80 8.61
C PRO A 31 4.79 -5.13 8.51
N GLY A 32 4.95 -4.16 7.61
CA GLY A 32 6.22 -3.49 7.36
C GLY A 32 6.45 -2.25 8.20
N TRP A 33 7.68 -1.72 8.13
CA TRP A 33 7.96 -0.36 8.58
C TRP A 33 7.22 0.64 7.69
N PHE A 34 6.61 1.63 8.31
CA PHE A 34 5.88 2.69 7.63
C PHE A 34 6.29 4.06 8.12
N ASP A 35 6.09 5.07 7.27
CA ASP A 35 6.35 6.45 7.59
C ASP A 35 5.02 7.17 7.90
N ILE A 36 5.08 8.13 8.82
CA ILE A 36 4.03 9.13 8.97
C ILE A 36 4.45 10.37 8.18
N THR A 37 3.80 10.60 7.04
CA THR A 37 4.11 11.72 6.14
C THR A 37 2.82 12.34 5.59
N LEU A 38 2.90 13.56 5.07
CA LEU A 38 1.79 14.25 4.43
C LEU A 38 2.20 14.74 3.03
N PRO A 39 1.27 14.87 2.08
CA PRO A 39 1.56 15.46 0.79
C PRO A 39 2.12 16.88 0.95
N ALA A 40 3.27 17.15 0.34
CA ALA A 40 3.98 18.43 0.49
C ALA A 40 3.55 19.50 -0.54
N SER A 41 2.87 19.12 -1.61
CA SER A 41 2.42 20.00 -2.69
C SER A 41 0.90 19.91 -2.86
N GLU A 42 0.28 20.94 -3.46
CA GLU A 42 -1.16 20.96 -3.76
C GLU A 42 -1.57 19.93 -4.83
N THR A 43 -0.61 19.51 -5.66
CA THR A 43 -0.80 18.51 -6.71
C THR A 43 -0.57 17.08 -6.22
N ALA A 44 0.13 16.91 -5.09
CA ALA A 44 0.34 15.63 -4.46
C ALA A 44 -0.93 15.14 -3.77
N ARG A 45 -1.34 13.92 -4.11
CA ARG A 45 -2.52 13.25 -3.54
C ARG A 45 -2.16 11.87 -3.04
N ALA A 46 -2.78 11.45 -1.95
CA ALA A 46 -2.69 10.06 -1.52
C ALA A 46 -3.40 9.16 -2.53
N LEU A 47 -2.73 8.12 -2.99
CA LEU A 47 -3.29 7.02 -3.79
C LEU A 47 -3.92 5.98 -2.86
N SER A 48 -3.30 5.75 -1.71
CA SER A 48 -3.73 4.80 -0.69
C SER A 48 -3.34 5.30 0.70
N TRP A 49 -3.95 4.73 1.72
CA TRP A 49 -3.86 5.18 3.11
C TRP A 49 -3.49 4.01 4.02
N TYR A 50 -2.63 4.23 5.00
CA TYR A 50 -2.60 3.42 6.21
C TYR A 50 -3.79 3.78 7.08
N GLU A 51 -4.55 2.76 7.46
CA GLU A 51 -5.66 2.82 8.40
C GLU A 51 -5.38 1.82 9.52
N PHE A 52 -5.61 2.23 10.75
CA PHE A 52 -5.50 1.39 11.93
C PHE A 52 -6.91 1.14 12.47
N ASP A 53 -7.18 -0.08 12.91
CA ASP A 53 -8.45 -0.40 13.55
C ASP A 53 -8.36 0.07 15.02
N PHE A 54 -8.60 1.36 15.28
CA PHE A 54 -8.57 1.95 16.62
C PHE A 54 -9.83 1.58 17.42
N THR A 55 -9.69 1.41 18.73
CA THR A 55 -10.86 1.42 19.64
C THR A 55 -11.39 2.85 19.78
N SER A 56 -12.59 3.02 20.34
CA SER A 56 -13.14 4.38 20.61
C SER A 56 -12.21 5.22 21.51
N GLU A 57 -11.55 4.58 22.48
CA GLU A 57 -10.56 5.21 23.34
C GLU A 57 -9.29 5.58 22.56
N GLY A 58 -8.85 4.72 21.65
CA GLY A 58 -7.72 4.98 20.75
C GLY A 58 -7.97 6.18 19.84
N GLU A 59 -9.14 6.25 19.22
CA GLU A 59 -9.53 7.41 18.39
C GLU A 59 -9.58 8.69 19.22
N ALA A 60 -10.12 8.65 20.43
CA ALA A 60 -10.18 9.80 21.32
C ALA A 60 -8.78 10.32 21.68
N LEU A 61 -7.83 9.42 21.95
CA LEU A 61 -6.43 9.76 22.24
C LEU A 61 -5.75 10.41 21.03
N MET A 62 -5.91 9.84 19.84
CA MET A 62 -5.34 10.40 18.60
C MET A 62 -5.90 11.82 18.35
N ASN A 63 -7.22 11.99 18.48
CA ASN A 63 -7.89 13.28 18.31
C ASN A 63 -7.45 14.32 19.35
N GLN A 64 -7.26 13.92 20.61
CA GLN A 64 -6.75 14.80 21.67
C GLN A 64 -5.38 15.39 21.31
N HIS A 65 -4.55 14.62 20.59
CA HIS A 65 -3.22 15.04 20.13
C HIS A 65 -3.21 15.60 18.70
N GLN A 66 -4.39 15.78 18.08
CA GLN A 66 -4.52 16.26 16.70
C GLN A 66 -3.77 15.40 15.68
N ILE A 67 -3.63 14.10 15.97
CA ILE A 67 -3.00 13.14 15.08
C ILE A 67 -4.10 12.52 14.19
N PRO A 68 -3.98 12.58 12.85
CA PRO A 68 -4.93 11.94 11.95
C PRO A 68 -5.06 10.44 12.19
N LEU A 69 -6.26 9.89 12.02
CA LEU A 69 -6.51 8.43 12.11
C LEU A 69 -6.02 7.65 10.89
N ARG A 70 -5.66 8.35 9.81
CA ARG A 70 -5.12 7.76 8.58
C ARG A 70 -3.96 8.57 8.05
N PHE A 71 -3.01 7.88 7.44
CA PHE A 71 -1.82 8.49 6.83
C PHE A 71 -1.65 7.97 5.40
N PRO A 72 -1.11 8.75 4.47
CA PRO A 72 -0.80 8.26 3.14
C PRO A 72 0.17 7.07 3.17
N ALA A 73 -0.21 5.97 2.53
CA ALA A 73 0.69 4.83 2.28
C ALA A 73 1.42 4.99 0.93
N VAL A 74 0.76 5.58 -0.06
CA VAL A 74 1.38 5.96 -1.33
C VAL A 74 0.92 7.37 -1.67
N ILE A 75 1.87 8.27 -1.87
CA ILE A 75 1.62 9.63 -2.36
C ILE A 75 2.00 9.68 -3.83
N PHE A 76 1.15 10.30 -4.63
CA PHE A 76 1.38 10.51 -6.04
C PHE A 76 1.26 11.98 -6.39
N ASP A 77 2.27 12.50 -7.09
CA ASP A 77 2.28 13.85 -7.63
C ASP A 77 2.38 13.81 -9.16
N GLU A 78 1.47 14.51 -9.84
CA GLU A 78 1.42 14.60 -11.30
C GLU A 78 2.35 15.70 -11.85
N SER A 79 2.67 16.72 -11.04
CA SER A 79 3.34 17.95 -11.49
C SER A 79 4.26 18.51 -10.40
N PRO A 80 5.47 19.00 -10.70
CA PRO A 80 6.05 19.26 -12.02
C PRO A 80 6.66 18.01 -12.69
N LYS A 81 6.82 16.92 -11.95
CA LYS A 81 7.27 15.62 -12.47
C LYS A 81 6.45 14.53 -11.83
N ARG A 82 6.10 13.52 -12.61
CA ARG A 82 5.39 12.35 -12.13
C ARG A 82 6.21 11.63 -11.06
N MET A 83 5.78 11.70 -9.81
CA MET A 83 6.50 11.14 -8.67
C MET A 83 5.56 10.27 -7.83
N TYR A 84 6.06 9.11 -7.42
CA TYR A 84 5.39 8.23 -6.46
C TYR A 84 6.29 8.09 -5.24
N TYR A 85 5.77 8.44 -4.06
CA TYR A 85 6.41 8.19 -2.77
C TYR A 85 5.69 7.05 -2.06
N PHE A 86 6.43 5.99 -1.73
CA PHE A 86 5.93 4.85 -0.97
C PHE A 86 6.34 5.06 0.49
N ALA A 87 5.37 5.31 1.36
CA ALA A 87 5.61 5.69 2.75
C ALA A 87 5.88 4.48 3.65
N GLY A 88 6.92 3.71 3.31
CA GLY A 88 7.29 2.52 4.06
C GLY A 88 8.25 1.63 3.30
N ASP A 89 8.62 0.51 3.92
CA ASP A 89 9.54 -0.48 3.38
C ASP A 89 8.93 -1.39 2.30
N PHE A 90 8.18 -0.80 1.35
CA PHE A 90 7.48 -1.51 0.27
C PHE A 90 8.42 -2.34 -0.61
N GLY A 91 9.70 -1.95 -0.71
CA GLY A 91 10.73 -2.70 -1.43
C GLY A 91 11.29 -3.89 -0.64
N HIS A 92 11.04 -3.99 0.66
CA HIS A 92 11.48 -5.09 1.52
C HIS A 92 10.47 -6.24 1.49
N ASN A 93 10.44 -6.96 0.36
CA ASN A 93 9.63 -8.15 0.21
C ASN A 93 10.55 -9.38 0.10
N PRO A 94 10.48 -10.35 1.02
CA PRO A 94 11.22 -11.61 0.92
C PRO A 94 10.57 -12.51 -0.14
N VAL A 95 10.49 -12.05 -1.39
CA VAL A 95 9.94 -12.86 -2.47
C VAL A 95 10.98 -13.92 -2.81
N SER A 96 10.66 -15.19 -2.57
CA SER A 96 11.58 -16.28 -2.92
C SER A 96 11.90 -16.21 -4.42
N ARG A 97 13.16 -16.48 -4.81
CA ARG A 97 13.62 -16.48 -6.22
C ARG A 97 12.78 -17.41 -7.12
N ARG A 98 11.98 -18.31 -6.54
CA ARG A 98 11.08 -19.23 -7.23
C ARG A 98 9.99 -18.51 -8.02
N PHE A 99 9.55 -17.33 -7.57
CA PHE A 99 8.48 -16.55 -8.21
C PHE A 99 8.97 -15.64 -9.36
N VAL A 100 10.30 -15.48 -9.53
CA VAL A 100 10.88 -14.60 -10.58
C VAL A 100 10.80 -15.22 -11.97
N ARG A 101 10.72 -16.56 -12.08
CA ARG A 101 10.89 -17.29 -13.35
C ARG A 101 9.62 -17.85 -13.98
N LEU A 102 8.47 -17.80 -13.32
CA LEU A 102 7.26 -18.43 -13.81
C LEU A 102 6.39 -17.43 -14.60
N LYS A 103 6.64 -17.33 -15.91
CA LYS A 103 5.67 -16.74 -16.84
C LYS A 103 4.45 -17.68 -16.93
N GLY A 104 3.38 -17.39 -16.19
CA GLY A 104 2.04 -17.96 -16.46
C GLY A 104 1.20 -18.46 -15.27
N SER A 105 1.76 -18.60 -14.06
CA SER A 105 1.06 -19.24 -12.91
C SER A 105 0.47 -18.27 -11.88
N ARG A 106 0.29 -16.99 -12.23
CA ARG A 106 -0.01 -15.88 -11.28
C ARG A 106 -1.22 -16.11 -10.37
N PHE A 107 -2.17 -16.98 -10.76
CA PHE A 107 -3.34 -17.34 -9.95
C PHE A 107 -3.05 -18.38 -8.85
N PHE A 108 -2.10 -19.30 -9.07
CA PHE A 108 -1.73 -20.32 -8.09
C PHE A 108 -0.88 -19.76 -6.94
N GLU A 109 -0.19 -18.63 -7.17
CA GLU A 109 0.69 -17.99 -6.19
C GLU A 109 -0.10 -17.29 -5.07
N LEU A 110 -1.32 -16.80 -5.37
CA LEU A 110 -2.24 -16.26 -4.36
C LEU A 110 -2.71 -17.33 -3.38
N PHE A 111 -2.81 -18.59 -3.82
CA PHE A 111 -3.18 -19.75 -3.00
C PHE A 111 -2.03 -20.27 -2.11
N LEU A 112 -0.79 -19.86 -2.40
CA LEU A 112 0.40 -20.28 -1.66
C LEU A 112 0.93 -19.22 -0.69
N ALA A 113 0.41 -17.99 -0.74
CA ALA A 113 0.65 -17.01 0.31
C ALA A 113 0.04 -17.53 1.60
N ASP A 114 0.82 -17.58 2.67
CA ASP A 114 0.29 -18.00 3.96
C ASP A 114 -0.52 -16.83 4.53
N LEU A 115 -1.80 -16.79 4.20
CA LEU A 115 -2.73 -15.77 4.70
C LEU A 115 -2.87 -15.81 6.23
N ASN A 116 -2.32 -16.82 6.91
CA ASN A 116 -2.35 -16.94 8.36
C ASN A 116 -1.10 -16.38 9.05
N ASP A 117 0.00 -16.11 8.32
CA ASP A 117 1.16 -15.45 8.91
C ASP A 117 0.98 -13.93 8.80
N PRO A 118 0.72 -13.22 9.92
CA PRO A 118 0.52 -11.79 9.91
C PRO A 118 1.76 -11.02 9.45
N THR A 119 2.94 -11.64 9.47
CA THR A 119 4.21 -11.05 9.02
C THR A 119 4.57 -11.35 7.56
N ASP A 120 3.81 -12.25 6.90
CA ASP A 120 4.08 -12.63 5.51
C ASP A 120 3.67 -11.51 4.54
N LYS A 121 4.69 -10.83 3.99
CA LYS A 121 4.52 -9.81 2.96
C LYS A 121 4.23 -10.38 1.57
N SER A 122 4.13 -11.70 1.38
CA SER A 122 3.86 -12.30 0.05
C SER A 122 2.50 -11.90 -0.50
N GLY A 123 1.47 -11.87 0.36
CA GLY A 123 0.14 -11.36 0.00
C GLY A 123 0.19 -9.90 -0.43
N PHE A 124 0.85 -9.06 0.38
CA PHE A 124 1.09 -7.64 0.07
C PHE A 124 1.83 -7.47 -1.28
N PHE A 125 2.89 -8.23 -1.50
CA PHE A 125 3.66 -8.17 -2.74
C PHE A 125 2.79 -8.50 -3.96
N LEU A 126 2.07 -9.63 -3.92
CA LEU A 126 1.32 -10.13 -5.07
C LEU A 126 0.04 -9.33 -5.35
N ALA A 127 -0.72 -8.98 -4.32
CA ALA A 127 -2.04 -8.36 -4.45
C ALA A 127 -1.98 -6.82 -4.49
N TYR A 128 -0.90 -6.22 -4.00
CA TYR A 128 -0.78 -4.77 -3.90
C TYR A 128 0.45 -4.21 -4.63
N TYR A 129 1.67 -4.52 -4.17
CA TYR A 129 2.88 -3.89 -4.66
C TYR A 129 3.16 -4.18 -6.15
N LEU A 130 3.08 -5.45 -6.55
CA LEU A 130 3.34 -5.88 -7.92
C LEU A 130 2.36 -5.29 -8.95
N PRO A 131 1.01 -5.35 -8.78
CA PRO A 131 0.10 -4.70 -9.71
C PRO A 131 0.29 -3.19 -9.74
N LEU A 132 0.51 -2.55 -8.59
CA LEU A 132 0.75 -1.10 -8.50
C LEU A 132 1.97 -0.67 -9.33
N VAL A 133 3.13 -1.26 -9.08
CA VAL A 133 4.37 -0.94 -9.79
C VAL A 133 4.25 -1.25 -11.29
N ARG A 134 3.61 -2.37 -11.65
CA ARG A 134 3.35 -2.70 -13.07
C ARG A 134 2.49 -1.64 -13.75
N SER A 135 1.43 -1.15 -13.10
CA SER A 135 0.58 -0.09 -13.66
C SER A 135 1.34 1.23 -13.77
N ILE A 136 2.13 1.61 -12.75
CA ILE A 136 2.97 2.83 -12.78
C ILE A 136 3.94 2.80 -13.96
N LEU A 137 4.68 1.70 -14.13
CA LEU A 137 5.64 1.55 -15.22
C LEU A 137 4.97 1.43 -16.59
N GLY A 138 3.83 0.74 -16.68
CA GLY A 138 3.04 0.62 -17.90
C GLY A 138 2.52 1.99 -18.38
N ASN A 139 1.98 2.79 -17.46
CA ASN A 139 1.54 4.16 -17.75
C ASN A 139 2.71 5.04 -18.19
N TYR A 140 3.86 4.93 -17.51
CA TYR A 140 5.08 5.66 -17.91
C TYR A 140 5.55 5.28 -19.32
N GLN A 141 5.57 3.98 -19.64
CA GLN A 141 5.95 3.51 -20.98
C GLN A 141 4.98 4.00 -22.06
N ALA A 142 3.68 3.98 -21.79
CA ALA A 142 2.66 4.49 -22.71
C ALA A 142 2.85 5.99 -22.99
N ASP A 143 3.15 6.78 -21.95
CA ASP A 143 3.42 8.21 -22.10
C ASP A 143 4.66 8.46 -22.94
N VAL A 144 5.76 7.73 -22.69
CA VAL A 144 7.02 7.86 -23.46
C VAL A 144 6.84 7.51 -24.94
N VAL A 145 6.00 6.52 -25.28
CA VAL A 145 5.73 6.11 -26.67
C VAL A 145 4.75 7.05 -27.39
N ALA A 146 3.96 7.83 -26.65
CA ALA A 146 3.01 8.79 -27.22
C ALA A 146 3.65 10.12 -27.65
N PHE A 147 4.92 10.36 -27.30
CA PHE A 147 5.75 11.47 -27.79
C PHE A 147 6.57 11.05 -29.01
#